data_AF-A0A5I4AQX6-F1
#
_entry.id   AF-A0A5I4AQX6-F1
#
_cell.length_a   1.000
_cell.length_b   1.000
_cell.length_c   1.000
_cell.angle_alpha   90.00
_cell.angle_beta   90.00
_cell.angle_gamma   90.00
#
_symmetry.space_group_name_H-M   'P 1'
#
loop_
_entity.id
_entity.type
_entity.pdbx_description
1 polymer ?
#
loop_
_entity_poly.entity_id
_entity_poly.type
_entity_poly.pdbx_seq_one_letter_code
_entity_poly.pdbx_strand_id
1 'polypeptide(L)'
;MVVKKSKVADLIVQHVQKQLFMALSDAIYAASKRSYDYAQKKKLDHRATALGYDRHLNLNETIYEVFEANGCNPGKLRGNRIVEGHSGIFTIVRESYNDNQWKRLFRSKRKQELIAENVSVEKVVQPDLFSDGSDVPKATLFVVCRFSGSLQNQPEAPMSIELVVPSSDGKSWVFHEPLELFLTRYDVVPFQEDNAFSALKKGIIKKDGTEEDEV
;
A
#
# COMPACT_ATOMS: atom_id res chain seq x y z
N MET A 1 16.31 -4.75 -8.79
CA MET A 1 15.41 -3.59 -8.97
C MET A 1 15.76 -2.60 -7.87
N VAL A 2 16.18 -1.37 -8.18
CA VAL A 2 16.70 -0.43 -7.17
C VAL A 2 15.54 0.37 -6.57
N VAL A 3 15.34 0.22 -5.26
CA VAL A 3 14.34 0.97 -4.50
C VAL A 3 14.80 2.42 -4.37
N LYS A 4 14.02 3.37 -4.91
CA LYS A 4 14.32 4.81 -4.78
C LYS A 4 13.88 5.31 -3.40
N LYS A 5 14.67 6.21 -2.80
CA LYS A 5 14.27 6.94 -1.59
C LYS A 5 12.99 7.75 -1.89
N SER A 6 11.99 7.64 -1.03
CA SER A 6 10.70 8.32 -1.17
C SER A 6 10.11 8.55 0.20
N LYS A 7 9.93 9.82 0.59
CA LYS A 7 9.31 10.19 1.87
C LYS A 7 7.87 9.64 1.99
N VAL A 8 7.15 9.55 0.87
CA VAL A 8 5.80 8.96 0.85
C VAL A 8 5.85 7.46 1.11
N ALA A 9 6.87 6.77 0.59
CA ALA A 9 7.05 5.35 0.89
C ALA A 9 7.34 5.11 2.37
N ASP A 10 8.21 5.93 2.96
CA ASP A 10 8.55 5.86 4.39
C ASP A 10 7.30 6.10 5.26
N LEU A 11 6.45 7.06 4.86
CA LEU A 11 5.18 7.35 5.52
C LEU A 11 4.20 6.16 5.42
N ILE A 12 4.12 5.49 4.26
CA ILE A 12 3.27 4.29 4.10
C ILE A 12 3.79 3.16 5.00
N VAL A 13 5.11 2.92 5.04
CA VAL A 13 5.72 1.88 5.90
C VAL A 13 5.43 2.15 7.38
N GLN A 14 5.45 3.41 7.81
CA GLN A 14 5.18 3.80 9.20
C GLN A 14 3.72 3.54 9.62
N HIS A 15 2.76 3.72 8.72
CA HIS A 15 1.32 3.69 9.06
C HIS A 15 0.58 2.45 8.59
N VAL A 16 1.15 1.66 7.68
CA VAL A 16 0.52 0.47 7.11
C VAL A 16 1.41 -0.74 7.36
N GLN A 17 0.82 -1.79 7.93
CA GLN A 17 1.57 -3.01 8.25
C GLN A 17 1.82 -3.87 7.00
N LYS A 18 3.00 -4.50 6.92
CA LYS A 18 3.36 -5.43 5.83
C LYS A 18 2.28 -6.51 5.62
N GLN A 19 1.77 -7.07 6.71
CA GLN A 19 0.77 -8.13 6.69
C GLN A 19 -0.51 -7.75 5.96
N LEU A 20 -0.96 -6.50 6.10
CA LEU A 20 -2.17 -6.02 5.41
C LEU A 20 -1.96 -6.07 3.89
N PHE A 21 -0.82 -5.60 3.40
CA PHE A 21 -0.53 -5.62 1.97
C PHE A 21 -0.39 -7.03 1.40
N MET A 22 0.25 -7.94 2.15
CA MET A 22 0.33 -9.35 1.75
C MET A 22 -1.06 -9.98 1.67
N ALA A 23 -1.90 -9.77 2.69
CA ALA A 23 -3.27 -10.29 2.71
C ALA A 23 -4.13 -9.71 1.58
N LEU A 24 -3.99 -8.41 1.27
CA LEU A 24 -4.68 -7.78 0.15
C LEU A 24 -4.25 -8.38 -1.19
N SER A 25 -2.95 -8.63 -1.39
CA SER A 25 -2.42 -9.27 -2.59
C SER A 25 -3.08 -10.63 -2.81
N ASP A 26 -3.01 -11.51 -1.81
CA ASP A 26 -3.57 -12.86 -1.88
C ASP A 26 -5.08 -12.84 -2.13
N ALA A 27 -5.80 -11.96 -1.42
CA ALA A 27 -7.23 -11.75 -1.60
C ALA A 27 -7.60 -11.30 -3.01
N ILE A 28 -6.83 -10.38 -3.59
CA ILE A 28 -7.07 -9.88 -4.96
C ILE A 28 -6.93 -11.03 -5.96
N TYR A 29 -5.88 -11.84 -5.86
CA TYR A 29 -5.68 -12.99 -6.75
C TYR A 29 -6.81 -14.03 -6.59
N ALA A 30 -7.15 -14.39 -5.35
CA ALA A 30 -8.20 -15.37 -5.07
C ALA A 30 -9.58 -14.92 -5.57
N ALA A 31 -9.96 -13.67 -5.30
CA ALA A 31 -11.23 -13.10 -5.74
C ALA A 31 -11.31 -12.97 -7.28
N SER A 32 -10.20 -12.59 -7.92
CA SER A 32 -10.13 -12.48 -9.38
C SER A 32 -10.31 -13.83 -10.07
N LYS A 33 -9.66 -14.88 -9.53
CA LYS A 33 -9.82 -16.25 -10.03
C LYS A 33 -11.25 -16.76 -9.87
N ARG A 34 -11.83 -16.59 -8.68
CA ARG A 34 -13.23 -16.97 -8.41
C ARG A 34 -14.21 -16.32 -9.38
N SER A 35 -13.99 -15.03 -9.67
CA SER A 35 -14.82 -14.26 -10.60
C SER A 35 -14.70 -14.77 -12.03
N TYR A 36 -13.49 -15.13 -12.46
CA TYR A 36 -13.25 -15.74 -13.76
C TYR A 36 -13.92 -17.11 -13.91
N ASP A 37 -13.76 -17.99 -12.92
CA ASP A 37 -14.36 -19.32 -12.92
C ASP A 37 -15.90 -19.25 -13.00
N TYR A 38 -16.50 -18.26 -12.35
CA TYR A 38 -17.93 -18.02 -12.44
C TYR A 38 -18.34 -17.47 -13.82
N ALA A 39 -17.59 -16.50 -14.36
CA ALA A 39 -17.87 -15.92 -15.67
C ALA A 39 -17.76 -16.96 -16.81
N GLN A 40 -16.86 -17.94 -16.70
CA GLN A 40 -16.71 -19.01 -17.70
C GLN A 40 -17.97 -19.86 -17.90
N LYS A 41 -18.82 -19.96 -16.86
CA LYS A 41 -20.09 -20.70 -16.89
C LYS A 41 -21.17 -19.96 -17.69
N LYS A 42 -20.95 -18.69 -18.06
CA LYS A 42 -21.87 -17.90 -18.86
C LYS A 42 -21.66 -18.15 -20.36
N LYS A 43 -22.69 -17.86 -21.16
CA LYS A 43 -22.59 -17.85 -22.63
C LYS A 43 -21.53 -16.85 -23.08
N LEU A 44 -20.85 -17.16 -24.18
CA LEU A 44 -19.67 -16.43 -24.68
C LEU A 44 -19.86 -14.90 -24.66
N ASP A 45 -20.97 -14.42 -25.21
CA ASP A 45 -21.26 -12.98 -25.35
C ASP A 45 -21.58 -12.27 -24.01
N HIS A 46 -21.88 -13.02 -22.96
CA HIS A 46 -22.12 -12.48 -21.61
C HIS A 46 -20.90 -12.52 -20.71
N ARG A 47 -19.82 -13.23 -21.09
CA ARG A 47 -18.69 -13.50 -20.18
C ARG A 47 -17.96 -12.25 -19.74
N ALA A 48 -17.72 -11.31 -20.65
CA ALA A 48 -16.99 -10.09 -20.32
C ALA A 48 -17.75 -9.22 -19.31
N THR A 49 -19.06 -9.04 -19.54
CA THR A 49 -19.95 -8.29 -18.64
C THR A 49 -20.08 -8.98 -17.28
N ALA A 50 -20.31 -10.29 -17.26
CA ALA A 50 -20.38 -11.06 -16.03
C ALA A 50 -19.07 -10.95 -15.24
N LEU A 51 -17.92 -11.18 -15.90
CA LEU A 51 -16.61 -11.07 -15.27
C LEU A 51 -16.37 -9.70 -14.64
N GLY A 52 -16.70 -8.61 -15.33
CA GLY A 52 -16.53 -7.26 -14.79
C GLY A 52 -17.37 -7.04 -13.52
N TYR A 53 -18.63 -7.46 -13.54
CA TYR A 53 -19.55 -7.33 -12.42
C TYR A 53 -19.16 -8.22 -11.23
N ASP A 54 -18.95 -9.51 -11.48
CA ASP A 54 -18.59 -10.48 -10.44
C ASP A 54 -17.23 -10.17 -9.83
N ARG A 55 -16.27 -9.68 -10.62
CA ARG A 55 -14.97 -9.23 -10.10
C ARG A 55 -15.12 -8.04 -9.17
N HIS A 56 -15.95 -7.07 -9.53
CA HIS A 56 -16.19 -5.92 -8.66
C HIS A 56 -16.75 -6.36 -7.30
N LEU A 57 -17.75 -7.23 -7.28
CA LEU A 57 -18.37 -7.72 -6.04
C LEU A 57 -17.43 -8.60 -5.22
N ASN A 58 -16.85 -9.64 -5.82
CA ASN A 58 -15.96 -10.57 -5.11
C ASN A 58 -14.75 -9.84 -4.52
N LEU A 59 -14.18 -8.86 -5.23
CA LEU A 59 -13.08 -8.07 -4.70
C LEU A 59 -13.56 -7.20 -3.52
N ASN A 60 -14.72 -6.56 -3.61
CA ASN A 60 -15.24 -5.77 -2.48
C ASN A 60 -15.48 -6.61 -1.24
N GLU A 61 -16.11 -7.77 -1.38
CA GLU A 61 -16.38 -8.70 -0.28
C GLU A 61 -15.07 -9.20 0.35
N THR A 62 -14.15 -9.71 -0.46
CA THR A 62 -12.89 -10.27 0.06
C THR A 62 -12.00 -9.18 0.68
N ILE A 63 -11.99 -7.97 0.12
CA ILE A 63 -11.22 -6.84 0.70
C ILE A 63 -11.85 -6.35 2.00
N TYR A 64 -13.18 -6.36 2.11
CA TYR A 64 -13.86 -6.08 3.36
C TYR A 64 -13.42 -7.06 4.46
N GLU A 65 -13.40 -8.36 4.17
CA GLU A 65 -12.91 -9.39 5.11
C GLU A 65 -11.45 -9.15 5.51
N VAL A 66 -10.57 -8.83 4.55
CA VAL A 66 -9.16 -8.52 4.85
C VAL A 66 -9.05 -7.28 5.73
N PHE A 67 -9.78 -6.21 5.44
CA PHE A 67 -9.77 -5.01 6.27
C PHE A 67 -10.32 -5.26 7.66
N GLU A 68 -11.36 -6.07 7.81
CA GLU A 68 -11.91 -6.43 9.11
C GLU A 68 -10.88 -7.24 9.92
N ALA A 69 -10.27 -8.25 9.31
CA ALA A 69 -9.26 -9.10 9.94
C ALA A 69 -7.98 -8.35 10.36
N ASN A 70 -7.64 -7.26 9.68
CA ASN A 70 -6.48 -6.41 9.98
C ASN A 70 -6.83 -5.17 10.81
N GLY A 71 -8.04 -5.09 11.38
CA GLY A 71 -8.44 -3.97 12.25
C GLY A 71 -8.63 -2.63 11.54
N CYS A 72 -8.82 -2.63 10.22
CA CYS A 72 -8.96 -1.43 9.41
C CYS A 72 -10.38 -0.81 9.44
N ASN A 73 -11.29 -1.35 10.25
CA ASN A 73 -12.66 -0.85 10.47
C ASN A 73 -13.41 -0.47 9.17
N PRO A 74 -13.57 -1.40 8.21
CA PRO A 74 -14.19 -1.08 6.94
C PRO A 74 -15.67 -0.73 7.10
N GLY A 75 -16.14 0.24 6.31
CA GLY A 75 -17.57 0.57 6.25
C GLY A 75 -18.42 -0.60 5.72
N LYS A 76 -19.67 -0.71 6.19
CA LYS A 76 -20.58 -1.79 5.77
C LYS A 76 -20.68 -1.91 4.24
N LEU A 77 -20.59 -3.14 3.73
CA LEU A 77 -20.82 -3.46 2.32
C LEU A 77 -22.21 -2.99 1.87
N ARG A 78 -22.26 -2.21 0.79
CA ARG A 78 -23.51 -1.68 0.22
C ARG A 78 -23.41 -1.52 -1.30
N GLY A 79 -24.19 -2.31 -2.04
CA GLY A 79 -24.33 -2.20 -3.50
C GLY A 79 -22.97 -2.11 -4.19
N ASN A 80 -22.78 -1.09 -5.03
CA ASN A 80 -21.55 -0.87 -5.78
C ASN A 80 -20.57 0.11 -5.11
N ARG A 81 -20.71 0.37 -3.81
CA ARG A 81 -19.80 1.29 -3.11
C ARG A 81 -18.42 0.66 -2.95
N ILE A 82 -17.37 1.44 -3.21
CA ILE A 82 -15.99 1.05 -2.94
C ILE A 82 -15.80 0.80 -1.45
N VAL A 83 -15.01 -0.23 -1.12
CA VAL A 83 -14.66 -0.53 0.26
C VAL A 83 -13.46 0.32 0.66
N GLU A 84 -13.60 0.99 1.80
CA GLU A 84 -12.60 1.89 2.38
C GLU A 84 -12.19 1.29 3.73
N GLY A 85 -10.90 1.05 3.93
CA GLY A 85 -10.30 0.65 5.20
C GLY A 85 -9.38 1.75 5.73
N HIS A 86 -9.07 1.75 7.02
CA HIS A 86 -8.22 2.77 7.66
C HIS A 86 -7.02 2.13 8.34
N SER A 87 -5.82 2.64 8.08
CA SER A 87 -4.58 2.22 8.76
C SER A 87 -3.73 3.44 9.06
N GLY A 88 -3.62 3.81 10.34
CA GLY A 88 -2.97 5.05 10.75
C GLY A 88 -3.65 6.26 10.11
N ILE A 89 -2.89 7.06 9.39
CA ILE A 89 -3.38 8.25 8.65
C ILE A 89 -4.01 7.90 7.29
N PHE A 90 -3.84 6.66 6.81
CA PHE A 90 -4.26 6.27 5.47
C PHE A 90 -5.67 5.71 5.44
N THR A 91 -6.52 6.32 4.63
CA THR A 91 -7.67 5.64 4.02
C THR A 91 -7.15 4.78 2.87
N ILE A 92 -7.34 3.47 2.94
CA ILE A 92 -6.91 2.50 1.94
C ILE A 92 -8.12 2.07 1.12
N VAL A 93 -8.00 2.18 -0.20
CA VAL A 93 -9.08 1.88 -1.14
C VAL A 93 -8.54 1.05 -2.29
N ARG A 94 -9.32 0.08 -2.77
CA ARG A 94 -8.96 -0.69 -3.97
C ARG A 94 -9.56 -0.06 -5.21
N GLU A 95 -8.75 0.02 -6.26
CA GLU A 95 -9.24 0.33 -7.60
C GLU A 95 -8.79 -0.68 -8.65
N SER A 96 -9.48 -0.69 -9.79
CA SER A 96 -9.15 -1.59 -10.89
C SER A 96 -9.37 -0.92 -12.22
N TYR A 97 -8.47 -1.18 -13.17
CA TYR A 97 -8.60 -0.67 -14.52
C TYR A 97 -8.06 -1.65 -15.55
N ASN A 98 -8.51 -1.46 -16.79
CA ASN A 98 -8.00 -2.16 -17.96
C ASN A 98 -7.23 -1.16 -18.83
N ASP A 99 -5.94 -1.43 -19.05
CA ASP A 99 -5.02 -0.66 -19.90
C ASP A 99 -5.01 0.88 -19.67
N ASN A 100 -4.50 1.72 -20.58
CA ASN A 100 -4.28 3.20 -20.48
C ASN A 100 -5.42 4.13 -19.94
N GLN A 101 -6.46 3.61 -19.29
CA GLN A 101 -7.59 4.32 -18.71
C GLN A 101 -7.37 4.82 -17.27
N TRP A 102 -6.15 4.80 -16.73
CA TRP A 102 -5.90 5.23 -15.35
C TRP A 102 -6.40 6.67 -15.07
N LYS A 103 -6.34 7.56 -16.07
CA LYS A 103 -6.88 8.94 -16.00
C LYS A 103 -8.38 9.02 -15.73
N ARG A 104 -9.10 7.90 -15.88
CA ARG A 104 -10.55 7.79 -15.60
C ARG A 104 -10.84 7.26 -14.21
N LEU A 105 -9.86 6.71 -13.51
CA LEU A 105 -10.03 6.04 -12.22
C LEU A 105 -10.73 6.94 -11.21
N PHE A 106 -10.31 8.20 -11.12
CA PHE A 106 -10.73 9.09 -10.04
C PHE A 106 -11.96 9.95 -10.37
N ARG A 107 -12.67 9.72 -11.48
CA ARG A 107 -13.77 10.62 -11.92
C ARG A 107 -15.00 10.64 -11.02
N SER A 108 -15.26 9.58 -10.24
CA SER A 108 -16.44 9.54 -9.37
C SER A 108 -16.31 10.54 -8.22
N LYS A 109 -17.42 11.17 -7.83
CA LYS A 109 -17.46 12.14 -6.73
C LYS A 109 -16.76 11.66 -5.45
N ARG A 110 -17.03 10.42 -5.02
CA ARG A 110 -16.40 9.85 -3.82
C ARG A 110 -14.88 9.74 -3.94
N LYS A 111 -14.37 9.37 -5.11
CA LYS A 111 -12.92 9.31 -5.34
C LYS A 111 -12.29 10.69 -5.41
N GLN A 112 -12.98 11.67 -5.97
CA GLN A 112 -12.52 13.08 -5.93
C GLN A 112 -12.39 13.56 -4.48
N GLU A 113 -13.34 13.21 -3.61
CA GLU A 113 -13.25 13.51 -2.17
C GLU A 113 -12.04 12.82 -1.52
N LEU A 114 -11.83 11.53 -1.83
CA LEU A 114 -10.70 10.76 -1.29
C LEU A 114 -9.34 11.30 -1.73
N ILE A 115 -9.15 11.57 -3.02
CA ILE A 115 -7.87 12.10 -3.51
C ILE A 115 -7.59 13.51 -2.98
N ALA A 116 -8.62 14.32 -2.71
CA ALA A 116 -8.44 15.66 -2.16
C ALA A 116 -7.72 15.65 -0.80
N GLU A 117 -7.82 14.55 -0.04
CA GLU A 117 -7.10 14.35 1.22
C GLU A 117 -5.57 14.25 1.02
N ASN A 118 -5.09 13.96 -0.19
CA ASN A 118 -3.66 13.83 -0.49
C ASN A 118 -2.93 15.17 -0.62
N VAL A 119 -3.62 16.31 -0.48
CA VAL A 119 -3.01 17.65 -0.54
C VAL A 119 -1.83 17.80 0.44
N SER A 120 -1.92 17.22 1.64
CA SER A 120 -0.83 17.27 2.62
C SER A 120 0.34 16.38 2.22
N VAL A 121 0.08 15.24 1.57
CA VAL A 121 1.15 14.34 1.07
C VAL A 121 1.95 15.01 -0.06
N GLU A 122 1.31 15.80 -0.91
CA GLU A 122 2.01 16.58 -1.93
C GLU A 122 3.04 17.53 -1.31
N LYS A 123 2.71 18.17 -0.18
CA LYS A 123 3.62 19.07 0.54
C LYS A 123 4.82 18.36 1.16
N VAL A 124 4.71 17.07 1.46
CA VAL A 124 5.85 16.25 1.91
C VAL A 124 6.92 16.13 0.82
N VAL A 125 6.46 15.94 -0.43
CA VAL A 125 7.31 15.78 -1.62
C VAL A 125 7.86 17.13 -2.08
N GLN A 126 7.00 18.14 -2.13
CA GLN A 126 7.34 19.50 -2.51
C GLN A 126 6.82 20.49 -1.45
N PRO A 127 7.63 20.80 -0.43
CA PRO A 127 7.28 21.79 0.59
C PRO A 127 6.99 23.16 -0.02
N ASP A 128 6.08 23.91 0.60
CA ASP A 128 5.77 25.29 0.22
C ASP A 128 6.54 26.28 1.13
N LEU A 129 6.48 27.59 0.84
CA LEU A 129 7.24 28.60 1.58
C LEU A 129 6.85 28.67 3.08
N PHE A 130 5.70 28.12 3.47
CA PHE A 130 5.09 28.29 4.78
C PHE A 130 4.87 26.96 5.53
N SER A 131 5.21 25.82 4.93
CA SER A 131 5.05 24.48 5.46
C SER A 131 6.28 23.66 5.16
N ASP A 132 6.86 23.07 6.20
CA ASP A 132 7.96 22.12 6.09
C ASP A 132 7.52 20.74 5.57
N GLY A 133 6.21 20.55 5.35
CA GLY A 133 5.63 19.31 4.85
C GLY A 133 5.76 18.15 5.84
N SER A 134 5.88 18.43 7.14
CA SER A 134 6.10 17.42 8.18
C SER A 134 4.80 16.78 8.69
N ASP A 135 3.68 17.51 8.66
CA ASP A 135 2.40 17.03 9.18
C ASP A 135 1.45 16.55 8.08
N VAL A 136 1.09 15.27 8.13
CA VAL A 136 0.10 14.64 7.25
C VAL A 136 -1.01 14.04 8.11
N PRO A 137 -2.09 14.79 8.39
CA PRO A 137 -3.14 14.31 9.29
C PRO A 137 -3.95 13.17 8.67
N LYS A 138 -4.13 13.19 7.35
CA LYS A 138 -4.86 12.18 6.57
C LYS A 138 -4.28 12.07 5.17
N ALA A 139 -4.40 10.89 4.59
CA ALA A 139 -4.06 10.60 3.21
C ALA A 139 -4.91 9.45 2.68
N THR A 140 -5.07 9.35 1.37
CA THR A 140 -5.65 8.18 0.71
C THR A 140 -4.60 7.42 -0.11
N LEU A 141 -4.46 6.14 0.20
CA LEU A 141 -3.66 5.17 -0.54
C LEU A 141 -4.56 4.28 -1.38
N PHE A 142 -4.27 4.19 -2.68
CA PHE A 142 -4.96 3.28 -3.58
C PHE A 142 -4.14 2.02 -3.82
N VAL A 143 -4.75 0.86 -3.62
CA VAL A 143 -4.27 -0.43 -4.13
C VAL A 143 -4.92 -0.65 -5.48
N VAL A 144 -4.15 -0.46 -6.55
CA VAL A 144 -4.66 -0.46 -7.91
C VAL A 144 -4.31 -1.76 -8.62
N CYS A 145 -5.33 -2.47 -9.09
CA CYS A 145 -5.19 -3.71 -9.84
C CYS A 145 -5.33 -3.45 -11.33
N ARG A 146 -4.26 -3.70 -12.10
CA ARG A 146 -4.31 -3.60 -13.55
C ARG A 146 -4.66 -4.95 -14.15
N PHE A 147 -5.76 -5.00 -14.89
CA PHE A 147 -6.13 -6.20 -15.66
C PHE A 147 -5.88 -5.97 -17.15
N SER A 148 -5.72 -7.05 -17.89
CA SER A 148 -5.51 -7.01 -19.35
C SER A 148 -6.73 -6.50 -20.12
N GLY A 149 -7.93 -6.58 -19.53
CA GLY A 149 -9.20 -6.35 -20.21
C GLY A 149 -9.57 -7.39 -21.27
N SER A 150 -8.73 -8.42 -21.46
CA SER A 150 -8.95 -9.50 -22.42
C SER A 150 -9.38 -10.78 -21.71
N LEU A 151 -10.30 -11.53 -22.31
CA LEU A 151 -10.66 -12.88 -21.86
C LEU A 151 -9.62 -13.94 -22.22
N GLN A 152 -8.61 -13.58 -23.03
CA GLN A 152 -7.58 -14.49 -23.53
C GLN A 152 -6.24 -14.29 -22.80
N ASN A 153 -5.91 -13.04 -22.45
CA ASN A 153 -4.63 -12.70 -21.83
C ASN A 153 -4.79 -12.59 -20.31
N GLN A 154 -4.36 -13.61 -19.55
CA GLN A 154 -4.43 -13.64 -18.07
C GLN A 154 -5.73 -13.04 -17.48
N PRO A 155 -6.91 -13.56 -17.87
CA PRO A 155 -8.19 -12.98 -17.46
C PRO A 155 -8.54 -13.19 -15.97
N GLU A 156 -7.91 -14.20 -15.36
CA GLU A 156 -8.16 -14.66 -13.99
C GLU A 156 -7.37 -13.89 -12.92
N ALA A 157 -6.30 -13.21 -13.31
CA ALA A 157 -5.39 -12.54 -12.39
C ALA A 157 -5.08 -11.11 -12.84
N PRO A 158 -4.80 -10.17 -11.92
CA PRO A 158 -4.25 -8.89 -12.31
C PRO A 158 -2.87 -9.07 -12.94
N MET A 159 -2.58 -8.28 -13.98
CA MET A 159 -1.24 -8.17 -14.57
C MET A 159 -0.26 -7.48 -13.63
N SER A 160 -0.75 -6.56 -12.80
CA SER A 160 0.02 -5.91 -11.75
C SER A 160 -0.90 -5.43 -10.62
N ILE A 161 -0.38 -5.45 -9.39
CA ILE A 161 -0.95 -4.77 -8.23
C ILE A 161 0.02 -3.65 -7.85
N GLU A 162 -0.48 -2.44 -7.76
CA GLU A 162 0.31 -1.21 -7.63
C GLU A 162 -0.19 -0.40 -6.43
N LEU A 163 0.72 0.22 -5.71
CA LEU A 163 0.41 1.19 -4.66
C LEU A 163 0.52 2.59 -5.24
N VAL A 164 -0.56 3.37 -5.10
CA VAL A 164 -0.68 4.68 -5.74
C VAL A 164 -1.20 5.70 -4.73
N VAL A 165 -0.48 6.81 -4.61
CA VAL A 165 -0.98 8.04 -4.01
C VAL A 165 -1.12 9.06 -5.14
N PRO A 166 -2.34 9.30 -5.66
CA PRO A 166 -2.56 10.29 -6.69
C PRO A 166 -2.46 11.71 -6.11
N SER A 167 -2.21 12.69 -6.97
CA SER A 167 -2.40 14.10 -6.61
C SER A 167 -3.85 14.37 -6.24
N SER A 168 -4.06 15.42 -5.46
CA SER A 168 -5.35 15.96 -5.05
C SER A 168 -6.25 16.35 -6.22
N ASP A 169 -5.67 16.67 -7.39
CA ASP A 169 -6.41 16.89 -8.64
C ASP A 169 -6.55 15.62 -9.51
N GLY A 170 -5.93 14.51 -9.11
CA GLY A 170 -5.99 13.21 -9.77
C GLY A 170 -5.30 13.14 -11.14
N LYS A 171 -4.48 14.13 -11.49
CA LYS A 171 -3.81 14.22 -12.81
C LYS A 171 -2.40 13.65 -12.82
N SER A 172 -1.79 13.44 -11.66
CA SER A 172 -0.46 12.87 -11.54
C SER A 172 -0.39 11.87 -10.38
N TRP A 173 0.72 11.16 -10.29
CA TRP A 173 1.02 10.28 -9.18
C TRP A 173 2.07 10.96 -8.30
N VAL A 174 1.71 11.22 -7.05
CA VAL A 174 2.65 11.67 -6.01
C VAL A 174 3.53 10.50 -5.60
N PHE A 175 2.96 9.31 -5.56
CA PHE A 175 3.67 8.04 -5.37
C PHE A 175 3.05 6.94 -6.25
N HIS A 176 3.91 6.12 -6.86
CA HIS A 176 3.52 4.96 -7.66
C HIS A 176 4.62 3.90 -7.61
N GLU A 177 4.27 2.70 -7.14
CA GLU A 177 5.20 1.59 -7.08
C GLU A 177 4.46 0.24 -7.19
N PRO A 178 5.01 -0.77 -7.90
CA PRO A 178 4.48 -2.13 -7.84
C PRO A 178 4.51 -2.64 -6.39
N LEU A 179 3.45 -3.34 -5.98
CA LEU A 179 3.32 -3.81 -4.60
C LEU A 179 4.48 -4.74 -4.19
N GLU A 180 4.89 -5.65 -5.07
CA GLU A 180 6.01 -6.57 -4.82
C GLU A 180 7.32 -5.83 -4.55
N LEU A 181 7.59 -4.75 -5.28
CA LEU A 181 8.77 -3.91 -5.04
C LEU A 181 8.63 -3.20 -3.69
N PHE A 182 7.44 -2.64 -3.41
CA PHE A 182 7.20 -1.91 -2.17
C PHE A 182 7.40 -2.78 -0.93
N LEU A 183 6.96 -4.04 -0.97
CA LEU A 183 7.08 -4.97 0.16
C LEU A 183 8.53 -5.18 0.62
N THR A 184 9.51 -5.04 -0.28
CA THR A 184 10.95 -5.14 0.06
C THR A 184 11.41 -4.04 1.03
N ARG A 185 10.66 -2.94 1.15
CA ARG A 185 10.97 -1.84 2.07
C ARG A 185 10.78 -2.21 3.54
N TYR A 186 9.93 -3.19 3.83
CA TYR A 186 9.75 -3.69 5.21
C TYR A 186 10.88 -4.63 5.66
N ASP A 187 11.68 -5.14 4.73
CA ASP A 187 12.79 -6.04 5.04
C ASP A 187 14.08 -5.28 5.39
N VAL A 188 14.05 -3.94 5.31
CA VAL A 188 15.16 -3.09 5.73
C VAL A 188 15.23 -3.10 7.25
N VAL A 189 16.16 -3.88 7.79
CA VAL A 189 16.50 -3.85 9.21
C VAL A 189 16.95 -2.44 9.55
N PRO A 190 16.34 -1.75 10.54
CA PRO A 190 16.81 -0.44 10.96
C PRO A 190 18.28 -0.57 11.39
N PHE A 191 19.12 0.33 10.90
CA PHE A 191 20.53 0.38 11.28
C PHE A 191 20.61 0.55 12.81
N GLN A 192 21.01 -0.51 13.51
CA GLN A 192 21.23 -0.46 14.95
C GLN A 192 22.59 0.21 15.16
N GLU A 193 22.59 1.42 15.72
CA GLU A 193 23.84 2.02 16.22
C GLU A 193 24.41 1.12 17.32
N ASP A 194 25.61 0.59 17.08
CA ASP A 194 26.35 -0.18 18.08
C ASP A 194 26.85 0.76 19.17
N ASN A 195 25.98 1.03 20.14
CA ASN A 195 26.30 1.77 21.35
C ASN A 195 26.95 0.89 22.42
N ALA A 196 27.45 -0.31 22.08
CA ALA A 196 28.17 -1.18 23.01
C ALA A 196 29.58 -0.65 23.26
N PHE A 197 29.68 0.38 24.10
CA PHE A 197 30.96 0.73 24.73
C PHE A 197 31.28 -0.31 25.80
N SER A 198 32.35 -1.10 25.60
CA SER A 198 32.92 -1.91 26.68
C SER A 198 33.51 -1.00 27.74
N ALA A 199 32.71 -0.64 28.75
CA ALA A 199 33.21 0.01 29.95
C ALA A 199 34.00 -1.02 30.77
N LEU A 200 35.30 -1.13 30.52
CA LEU A 200 36.21 -1.78 31.45
C LEU A 200 36.13 -1.01 32.78
N LYS A 201 35.69 -1.69 33.85
CA LYS A 201 35.77 -1.13 35.21
C LYS A 201 37.23 -0.76 35.48
N LYS A 202 37.53 0.54 35.55
CA LYS A 202 38.79 1.01 36.10
C LYS A 202 38.85 0.53 37.55
N GLY A 203 39.83 -0.31 37.88
CA GLY A 203 40.07 -0.78 39.24
C GLY A 203 39.92 -2.29 39.50
N ILE A 204 39.95 -3.16 38.49
CA ILE A 204 40.28 -4.57 38.76
C ILE A 204 41.81 -4.67 38.81
N ILE A 205 42.35 -4.43 40.00
CA ILE A 205 43.70 -4.85 40.37
C ILE A 205 43.74 -6.36 40.15
N LYS A 206 44.53 -6.83 39.18
CA LYS A 206 44.94 -8.23 39.18
C LYS A 206 45.70 -8.45 40.50
N LYS A 207 45.27 -9.42 41.29
CA LYS A 207 46.10 -9.99 42.35
C LYS A 207 47.25 -10.73 41.67
N ASP A 208 48.24 -9.99 41.20
CA ASP A 208 49.62 -10.43 41.02
C ASP A 208 50.46 -9.17 41.15
N GLY A 209 51.15 -9.07 42.28
CA GLY A 209 51.69 -7.82 42.82
C GLY A 209 52.90 -7.31 42.04
N THR A 210 52.64 -6.40 41.11
CA THR A 210 53.68 -5.51 40.59
C THR A 210 53.12 -4.09 40.51
N GLU A 211 53.69 -3.21 41.32
CA GLU A 211 53.51 -1.76 41.24
C GLU A 211 54.18 -1.26 39.94
N GLU A 212 53.47 -0.44 39.15
CA GLU A 212 54.10 0.40 38.13
C GLU A 212 53.98 1.85 38.60
N ASP A 213 55.15 2.44 38.85
CA ASP A 213 55.37 3.83 39.24
C ASP A 213 54.96 4.80 38.12
N GLU A 214 54.37 5.93 38.52
CA GLU A 214 54.06 7.07 37.64
C GLU A 214 55.35 7.76 37.16
N VAL A 215 55.48 7.94 35.83
CA VAL A 215 56.18 9.07 35.19
C VAL A 215 55.38 9.55 33.98
#